data_AF-A0A7C4HW21-F1
#
_entry.id   AF-A0A7C4HW21-F1
#
_cell.length_a   1.000
_cell.length_b   1.000
_cell.length_c   1.000
_cell.angle_alpha   90.00
_cell.angle_beta   90.00
_cell.angle_gamma   90.00
#
_symmetry.space_group_name_H-M   'P 1'
#
loop_
_entity.id
_entity.type
_entity.pdbx_description
1 polymer ?
#
loop_
_entity_poly.entity_id
_entity_poly.type
_entity_poly.pdbx_seq_one_letter_code
_entity_poly.pdbx_strand_id
1 'polypeptide(L)'
;MLPARVGWSDIGSWAAVYELESRTAGDNVAAGPTVLLDAGGNLLWSPNKMVAVVGVDNLVVVDTPDALLICARDRTQDIGRVVQELEKRRRHELL
;
A
#
# COMPACT_ATOMS: atom_id res chain seq x y z
N MET A 1 -16.50 16.58 8.44
CA MET A 1 -15.53 15.48 8.61
C MET A 1 -14.20 15.97 8.12
N LEU A 2 -13.19 16.05 8.98
CA LEU A 2 -11.81 16.34 8.57
C LEU A 2 -11.24 15.07 7.94
N PRO A 3 -10.61 15.11 6.75
CA PRO A 3 -9.95 13.94 6.20
C PRO A 3 -8.81 13.58 7.15
N ALA A 4 -8.89 12.40 7.76
CA ALA A 4 -7.75 11.84 8.47
C ALA A 4 -6.63 11.69 7.42
N ARG A 5 -5.56 12.47 7.58
CA ARG A 5 -4.31 12.22 6.85
C ARG A 5 -3.79 10.90 7.39
N VAL A 6 -4.03 9.81 6.65
CA VAL A 6 -3.36 8.53 6.92
C VAL A 6 -1.89 8.77 6.62
N GLY A 7 -1.13 9.09 7.67
CA GLY A 7 0.32 9.22 7.60
C GLY A 7 0.97 7.86 7.50
N TRP A 8 2.28 7.84 7.27
CA TRP A 8 3.02 6.59 7.11
C TRP A 8 3.06 5.72 8.37
N SER A 9 2.61 6.25 9.52
CA SER A 9 2.54 5.58 10.82
C SER A 9 1.56 4.41 10.88
N ASP A 10 0.48 4.42 10.09
CA ASP A 10 -0.57 3.38 10.14
C ASP A 10 -0.26 2.19 9.22
N ILE A 11 0.82 2.30 8.45
CA ILE A 11 1.15 1.44 7.32
C ILE A 11 1.78 0.10 7.76
N GLY A 12 2.27 0.01 9.00
CA GLY A 12 2.73 -1.27 9.59
C GLY A 12 1.62 -2.33 9.72
N SER A 13 0.36 -1.93 9.58
CA SER A 13 -0.81 -2.83 9.68
C SER A 13 -1.30 -3.40 8.35
N TRP A 14 -0.75 -2.99 7.20
CA TRP A 14 -1.32 -3.41 5.90
C TRP A 14 -1.24 -4.91 5.63
N ALA A 15 -0.23 -5.60 6.15
CA ALA A 15 -0.21 -7.07 6.11
C ALA A 15 -1.43 -7.64 6.85
N ALA A 16 -1.78 -7.10 8.02
CA ALA A 16 -2.96 -7.52 8.77
C ALA A 16 -4.26 -7.15 8.05
N VAL A 17 -4.32 -6.00 7.36
CA VAL A 17 -5.47 -5.63 6.51
C VAL A 17 -5.66 -6.66 5.40
N TYR A 18 -4.59 -7.06 4.72
CA TYR A 18 -4.67 -8.12 3.71
C TYR A 18 -5.19 -9.43 4.32
N GLU A 19 -4.64 -9.88 5.45
CA GLU A 19 -5.07 -11.13 6.08
C GLU A 19 -6.55 -11.10 6.53
N LEU A 20 -7.05 -9.93 6.93
CA LEU A 20 -8.45 -9.76 7.33
C LEU A 20 -9.42 -9.75 6.13
N GLU A 21 -9.02 -9.11 5.03
CA GLU A 21 -9.86 -8.89 3.86
C GLU A 21 -9.77 -10.02 2.82
N SER A 22 -8.64 -10.73 2.78
CA SER A 22 -8.43 -11.84 1.84
C SER A 22 -9.39 -12.98 2.16
N ARG A 23 -10.12 -13.45 1.14
CA ARG A 23 -11.09 -14.55 1.31
C ARG A 23 -10.47 -15.91 1.13
N THR A 24 -9.38 -15.97 0.37
CA THR A 24 -8.62 -17.18 0.07
C THR A 24 -7.13 -16.87 -0.06
N ALA A 25 -6.29 -17.89 0.13
CA ALA A 25 -4.86 -17.75 -0.09
C ALA A 25 -4.56 -17.37 -1.56
N GLY A 26 -3.78 -16.32 -1.76
CA GLY A 26 -3.43 -15.81 -3.09
C GLY A 26 -4.45 -14.85 -3.72
N ASP A 27 -5.54 -14.53 -3.02
CA ASP A 27 -6.51 -13.54 -3.47
C ASP A 27 -5.89 -12.14 -3.58
N ASN A 28 -6.40 -11.30 -4.49
CA ASN A 28 -6.03 -9.89 -4.50
C ASN A 28 -7.06 -9.10 -3.70
N VAL A 29 -6.60 -8.30 -2.74
CA VAL A 29 -7.43 -7.36 -2.00
C VAL A 29 -7.29 -6.00 -2.67
N ALA A 30 -8.39 -5.40 -3.12
CA ALA A 30 -8.37 -4.11 -3.79
C ALA A 30 -9.45 -3.16 -3.25
N ALA A 31 -9.06 -1.92 -2.99
CA ALA A 31 -9.93 -0.80 -2.68
C ALA A 31 -9.73 0.27 -3.77
N GLY A 32 -10.68 0.36 -4.71
CA GLY A 32 -10.66 1.29 -5.83
C GLY A 32 -10.58 0.59 -7.21
N PRO A 33 -10.56 1.37 -8.30
CA PRO A 33 -10.54 0.83 -9.66
C PRO A 33 -9.23 0.08 -9.95
N THR A 34 -9.31 -1.18 -10.36
CA THR A 34 -8.11 -2.01 -10.60
C THR A 34 -8.20 -2.86 -11.86
N VAL A 35 -7.03 -3.16 -12.44
CA VAL A 35 -6.83 -4.15 -13.50
C VAL A 35 -5.74 -5.12 -13.06
N LEU A 36 -6.05 -6.41 -13.03
CA LEU A 36 -5.16 -7.47 -12.54
C LEU A 36 -4.95 -8.47 -13.66
N LEU A 37 -3.71 -8.66 -14.11
CA LEU A 37 -3.36 -9.65 -15.12
C LEU A 37 -2.19 -10.49 -14.58
N ASP A 38 -2.34 -11.80 -14.48
CA ASP A 38 -1.31 -12.70 -13.96
C ASP A 38 -0.72 -12.20 -12.63
N ALA A 39 -1.60 -11.90 -11.67
CA ALA A 39 -1.25 -11.24 -10.42
C ALA A 39 -2.04 -11.87 -9.26
N GLY A 40 -1.38 -12.18 -8.15
CA GLY A 40 -1.96 -12.83 -6.98
C GLY A 40 -1.39 -12.32 -5.65
N GLY A 41 -2.21 -12.36 -4.61
CA GLY A 41 -1.78 -11.97 -3.27
C GLY A 41 -1.50 -10.48 -3.08
N ASN A 42 -1.94 -9.61 -4.00
CA ASN A 42 -1.68 -8.18 -3.89
C ASN A 42 -2.70 -7.49 -2.99
N LEU A 43 -2.26 -6.49 -2.24
CA LEU A 43 -3.10 -5.51 -1.57
C LEU A 43 -2.98 -4.18 -2.31
N LEU A 44 -4.06 -3.69 -2.91
CA LEU A 44 -4.12 -2.45 -3.68
C LEU A 44 -5.09 -1.47 -3.01
N TRP A 45 -4.58 -0.54 -2.23
CA TRP A 45 -5.37 0.53 -1.60
C TRP A 45 -5.23 1.82 -2.41
N SER A 46 -6.13 2.05 -3.38
CA SER A 46 -6.14 3.26 -4.19
C SER A 46 -7.56 3.72 -4.54
N PRO A 47 -8.24 4.42 -3.61
CA PRO A 47 -9.60 4.88 -3.84
C PRO A 47 -9.70 5.99 -4.90
N ASN A 48 -8.60 6.71 -5.18
CA ASN A 48 -8.60 7.91 -6.02
C ASN A 48 -7.97 7.69 -7.41
N LYS A 49 -7.24 6.59 -7.64
CA LYS A 49 -6.56 6.31 -8.91
C LYS A 49 -6.85 4.90 -9.37
N MET A 50 -6.81 4.70 -10.68
CA MET A 50 -6.83 3.36 -11.26
C MET A 50 -5.44 2.73 -11.13
N VAL A 51 -5.38 1.49 -10.64
CA VAL A 51 -4.13 0.72 -10.52
C VAL A 51 -4.19 -0.51 -11.40
N ALA A 52 -3.23 -0.64 -12.32
CA ALA A 52 -3.04 -1.84 -13.12
C ALA A 52 -1.77 -2.58 -12.69
N VAL A 53 -1.87 -3.88 -12.44
CA VAL A 53 -0.72 -4.75 -12.14
C VAL A 53 -0.69 -5.95 -13.07
N VAL A 54 0.51 -6.30 -13.53
CA VAL A 54 0.73 -7.37 -14.50
C VAL A 54 1.95 -8.19 -14.09
N GLY A 55 1.79 -9.50 -13.91
CA GLY A 55 2.91 -10.41 -13.63
C GLY A 55 3.59 -10.18 -12.27
N VAL A 56 2.86 -9.64 -11.29
CA VAL A 56 3.39 -9.33 -9.96
C VAL A 56 2.51 -9.91 -8.87
N ASP A 57 3.18 -10.45 -7.85
CA ASP A 57 2.55 -11.10 -6.72
C ASP A 57 3.00 -10.49 -5.39
N ASN A 58 2.13 -10.61 -4.39
CA ASN A 58 2.43 -10.28 -3.00
C ASN A 58 2.92 -8.83 -2.82
N LEU A 59 2.38 -7.88 -3.56
CA LEU A 59 2.65 -6.46 -3.37
C LEU A 59 1.64 -5.80 -2.43
N VAL A 60 2.08 -4.75 -1.77
CA VAL A 60 1.25 -3.74 -1.12
C VAL A 60 1.44 -2.44 -1.89
N VAL A 61 0.35 -1.93 -2.45
CA VAL A 61 0.27 -0.65 -3.15
C VAL A 61 -0.68 0.24 -2.38
N VAL A 62 -0.21 1.39 -1.89
CA VAL A 62 -1.01 2.33 -1.12
C VAL A 62 -0.88 3.72 -1.73
N ASP A 63 -1.99 4.24 -2.21
CA ASP A 63 -2.12 5.59 -2.76
C ASP A 63 -2.65 6.52 -1.67
N THR A 64 -1.81 7.47 -1.26
CA THR A 64 -2.19 8.59 -0.42
C THR A 64 -2.26 9.87 -1.27
N PRO A 65 -2.87 10.96 -0.79
CA PRO A 65 -2.93 12.21 -1.56
C PRO A 65 -1.56 12.73 -1.98
N ASP A 66 -0.55 12.53 -1.15
CA ASP A 66 0.77 13.16 -1.29
C ASP A 66 1.81 12.21 -1.91
N ALA A 67 1.58 10.89 -1.87
CA ALA A 67 2.56 9.90 -2.32
C ALA A 67 1.97 8.52 -2.64
N LEU A 68 2.76 7.72 -3.35
CA LEU A 68 2.49 6.31 -3.63
C LEU A 68 3.53 5.44 -2.93
N LEU A 69 3.05 4.43 -2.21
CA LEU A 69 3.88 3.37 -1.66
C LEU A 69 3.72 2.11 -2.50
N ILE A 70 4.83 1.46 -2.81
CA ILE A 70 4.85 0.10 -3.35
C ILE A 70 5.91 -0.69 -2.59
N CYS A 71 5.53 -1.82 -2.00
CA CYS A 71 6.48 -2.74 -1.37
C CYS A 71 6.01 -4.18 -1.48
N ALA A 72 6.91 -5.13 -1.26
CA ALA A 72 6.52 -6.52 -1.04
C ALA A 72 5.78 -6.63 0.31
N ARG A 73 4.72 -7.43 0.35
CA ARG A 73 3.82 -7.57 1.51
C ARG A 73 4.56 -8.09 2.76
N ASP A 74 5.54 -8.96 2.55
CA ASP A 74 6.44 -9.51 3.57
C ASP A 74 7.51 -8.51 4.07
N ARG A 75 7.56 -7.30 3.49
CA ARG A 75 8.46 -6.21 3.85
C ARG A 75 7.76 -4.95 4.36
N THR A 76 6.50 -5.06 4.75
CA THR A 76 5.73 -3.94 5.32
C THR A 76 6.37 -3.35 6.59
N GLN A 77 7.12 -4.15 7.36
CA GLN A 77 7.93 -3.70 8.50
C GLN A 77 9.07 -2.75 8.13
N ASP A 78 9.57 -2.79 6.89
CA ASP A 78 10.69 -1.94 6.45
C ASP A 78 10.25 -0.51 6.10
N ILE A 79 8.95 -0.20 6.14
CA ILE A 79 8.43 1.11 5.72
C ILE A 79 8.92 2.24 6.63
N GLY A 80 9.21 1.95 7.90
CA GLY A 80 9.87 2.90 8.80
C GLY A 80 11.23 3.40 8.26
N ARG A 81 11.91 2.61 7.41
CA ARG A 81 13.14 3.03 6.74
C ARG A 81 12.88 4.06 5.63
N VAL A 82 11.72 3.99 4.96
CA VAL A 82 11.30 5.01 4.00
C VAL A 82 11.03 6.33 4.71
N VAL A 83 10.35 6.29 5.86
CA VAL A 83 10.13 7.47 6.73
C VAL A 83 11.46 8.12 7.12
N GLN A 84 12.40 7.34 7.63
CA GLN A 84 13.74 7.84 7.99
C GLN A 84 14.49 8.45 6.80
N GLU A 85 14.32 7.88 5.60
CA GLU A 85 14.96 8.41 4.39
C GLU A 85 14.31 9.73 3.93
N LEU A 86 12.99 9.86 4.04
CA LEU A 86 12.27 11.11 3.74
C LEU A 86 12.66 12.23 4.72
N GLU A 87 12.81 11.92 6.01
CA GLU A 87 13.32 12.86 7.03
C GLU A 87 14.72 13.38 6.68
N LYS A 88 15.65 12.48 6.33
CA LYS A 88 17.01 12.85 5.91
C LYS A 88 17.02 13.76 4.68
N ARG A 89 16.09 13.52 3.75
CA ARG A 89 15.88 14.34 2.55
C ARG A 89 15.08 15.61 2.81
N ARG A 90 14.69 15.88 4.07
CA ARG A 90 13.86 17.01 4.51
C ARG A 90 12.48 17.08 3.83
N ARG A 91 11.94 15.94 3.38
CA ARG A 91 10.62 15.82 2.73
C ARG A 91 9.49 15.68 3.77
N HIS A 92 9.42 16.61 4.72
CA HIS A 92 8.48 16.55 5.85
C HIS A 92 7.02 16.65 5.43
N GLU A 93 6.74 17.23 4.26
CA GLU A 93 5.40 17.29 3.68
C GLU A 93 4.87 15.91 3.25
N LEU A 94 5.75 14.93 3.14
CA LEU A 94 5.43 13.55 2.82
C LEU A 94 5.45 12.62 4.05
N LEU A 95 5.46 13.14 5.28
CA LEU A 95 5.50 12.32 6.50
C LEU A 95 4.14 12.25 7.19
#